data_AF-A0A914MVZ7-F1
#
_entry.id   AF-A0A914MVZ7-F1
#
_cell.length_a   1.000
_cell.length_b   1.000
_cell.length_c   1.000
_cell.angle_alpha   90.00
_cell.angle_beta   90.00
_cell.angle_gamma   90.00
#
_symmetry.space_group_name_H-M   'P 1'
#
loop_
_entity.id
_entity.type
_entity.pdbx_description
1 polymer ?
#
loop_
_entity_poly.entity_id
_entity_poly.type
_entity_poly.pdbx_seq_one_letter_code
_entity_poly.pdbx_strand_id
1 'polypeptide(L)'
;MVKFTDYVDVFGMTWTEPEKINRLKLYLGTQARSIFESLTATERQTLATTLKNIRKKLDSPHFRELAYKRLAACYQRESESVNDFIKRLVPLVNSTSCQVPPEVKEETLCRCFMEKVRPEYQRSLQLVDH
;
A
#
# COMPACT_ATOMS: atom_id res chain seq x y z
N MET A 1 11.78 -3.07 -6.72
CA MET A 1 11.95 -3.60 -5.36
C MET A 1 11.65 -5.10 -5.42
N VAL A 2 12.64 -5.96 -5.19
CA VAL A 2 12.48 -7.43 -5.23
C VAL A 2 11.46 -7.84 -4.16
N LYS A 3 10.49 -8.69 -4.48
CA LYS A 3 9.53 -9.14 -3.48
C LYS A 3 10.27 -10.01 -2.47
N PHE A 4 9.92 -9.90 -1.20
CA PHE A 4 10.58 -10.69 -0.14
C PHE A 4 10.52 -12.20 -0.41
N THR A 5 9.46 -12.68 -1.07
CA THR A 5 9.32 -14.07 -1.51
C THR A 5 10.44 -14.45 -2.48
N ASP A 6 10.68 -13.64 -3.50
CA ASP A 6 11.72 -13.89 -4.51
C ASP A 6 13.12 -13.89 -3.86
N TYR A 7 13.33 -13.04 -2.85
CA TYR A 7 14.56 -13.01 -2.07
C TYR A 7 14.76 -14.26 -1.22
N VAL A 8 13.69 -14.76 -0.57
CA VAL A 8 13.72 -16.02 0.18
C VAL A 8 13.95 -17.21 -0.75
N ASP A 9 13.34 -17.20 -1.93
CA ASP A 9 13.48 -18.30 -2.90
C ASP A 9 14.93 -18.40 -3.42
N VAL A 10 15.62 -17.28 -3.60
CA VAL A 10 17.01 -17.26 -4.10
C VAL A 10 18.04 -17.43 -3.00
N PHE A 11 17.88 -16.75 -1.86
CA PHE A 11 18.91 -16.65 -0.81
C PHE A 11 18.52 -17.33 0.51
N GLY A 12 17.24 -17.64 0.69
CA GLY A 12 16.68 -18.17 1.93
C GLY A 12 16.37 -19.67 1.90
N MET A 13 16.90 -20.41 0.92
CA MET A 13 16.66 -21.86 0.79
C MET A 13 17.09 -22.64 2.05
N THR A 14 18.11 -22.18 2.76
CA THR A 14 18.63 -22.82 3.97
C THR A 14 18.01 -22.27 5.26
N TRP A 15 17.14 -21.26 5.18
CA TRP A 15 16.53 -20.67 6.37
C TRP A 15 15.40 -21.53 6.90
N THR A 16 15.34 -21.65 8.21
CA THR A 16 14.18 -22.19 8.92
C THR A 16 12.99 -21.23 8.80
N GLU A 17 11.77 -21.74 8.97
CA GLU A 17 10.56 -20.90 8.96
C GLU A 17 10.61 -19.75 9.98
N PRO A 18 11.05 -19.96 11.24
CA PRO A 18 11.22 -18.87 12.20
C PRO A 18 12.19 -17.77 11.72
N GLU A 19 13.29 -18.14 11.06
CA GLU A 19 14.24 -17.16 10.50
C GLU A 19 13.62 -16.36 9.37
N LYS A 20 12.87 -17.00 8.47
CA LYS A 20 12.12 -16.33 7.41
C LYS A 20 11.11 -15.34 7.98
N ILE A 21 10.38 -15.72 9.03
CA ILE A 21 9.38 -14.89 9.70
C ILE A 21 10.02 -13.70 10.41
N ASN A 22 11.15 -13.91 11.10
CA ASN A 22 11.88 -12.82 11.76
C ASN A 22 12.42 -11.82 10.74
N ARG A 23 12.95 -12.30 9.61
CA ARG A 23 13.42 -11.44 8.52
C ARG A 23 12.28 -10.72 7.82
N LEU A 24 11.12 -11.36 7.64
CA LEU A 24 9.92 -10.76 7.05
C LEU A 24 9.59 -9.42 7.73
N LYS A 25 9.66 -9.36 9.07
CA LYS A 25 9.35 -8.14 9.85
C LYS A 25 10.12 -6.90 9.35
N LEU A 26 11.36 -7.08 8.90
CA LEU A 26 12.22 -6.00 8.39
C LEU A 26 11.73 -5.43 7.06
N TYR A 27 11.11 -6.26 6.23
CA TYR A 27 10.58 -5.90 4.91
C TYR A 27 9.13 -5.39 4.95
N LEU A 28 8.43 -5.52 6.08
CA LEU A 28 7.08 -5.00 6.24
C LEU A 28 7.09 -3.48 6.47
N GLY A 29 6.27 -2.76 5.70
CA GLY A 29 5.93 -1.37 5.99
C GLY A 29 5.14 -1.23 7.31
N THR A 30 5.06 -0.02 7.85
CA THR A 30 4.50 0.27 9.19
C THR A 30 3.16 -0.40 9.47
N GLN A 31 2.22 -0.33 8.53
CA GLN A 31 0.89 -0.91 8.70
C GLN A 31 0.91 -2.45 8.71
N ALA A 32 1.62 -3.08 7.77
CA ALA A 32 1.74 -4.53 7.73
C ALA A 32 2.53 -5.07 8.93
N ARG A 33 3.49 -4.30 9.45
CA ARG A 33 4.24 -4.62 10.68
C ARG A 33 3.35 -4.60 11.92
N SER A 34 2.47 -3.61 12.06
CA SER A 34 1.48 -3.58 13.16
C SER A 34 0.54 -4.79 13.11
N ILE A 35 0.08 -5.17 11.90
CA ILE A 35 -0.72 -6.38 11.72
C ILE A 35 0.08 -7.63 12.11
N PHE A 36 1.31 -7.75 11.63
CA PHE A 36 2.20 -8.85 11.98
C PHE A 36 2.36 -8.98 13.49
N GLU A 37 2.58 -7.89 14.22
CA GLU A 37 2.72 -7.89 15.68
C GLU A 37 1.45 -8.31 16.42
N SER A 38 0.27 -8.14 15.81
CA SER A 38 -1.02 -8.61 16.34
C SER A 38 -1.34 -10.09 16.05
N LEU A 39 -0.56 -10.78 15.20
CA LEU A 39 -0.84 -12.18 14.85
C LEU A 39 -0.45 -13.13 15.99
N THR A 40 -1.23 -14.19 16.18
CA THR A 40 -0.92 -15.28 17.12
C THR A 40 0.24 -16.15 16.66
N ALA A 41 0.79 -17.00 17.54
CA ALA A 41 1.86 -17.94 17.20
C ALA A 41 1.45 -18.91 16.07
N THR A 42 0.21 -19.39 16.08
CA THR A 42 -0.34 -20.27 15.04
C THR A 42 -0.44 -19.55 13.69
N GLU A 43 -0.83 -18.27 13.70
CA GLU A 43 -0.88 -17.45 12.49
C GLU A 43 0.52 -17.10 11.95
N ARG A 44 1.56 -17.26 12.77
CA ARG A 44 2.99 -17.07 12.44
C ARG A 44 3.78 -18.37 12.38
N GLN A 45 3.14 -19.48 12.03
CA GLN A 45 3.83 -20.78 11.99
C GLN A 45 4.77 -20.93 10.77
N THR A 46 4.33 -20.43 9.62
CA THR A 46 5.11 -20.47 8.36
C THR A 46 5.06 -19.12 7.67
N LEU A 47 6.04 -18.85 6.82
CA LEU A 47 6.10 -17.63 6.01
C LEU A 47 4.83 -17.47 5.16
N ALA A 48 4.39 -18.56 4.51
CA ALA A 48 3.20 -18.55 3.66
C ALA A 48 1.93 -18.23 4.45
N THR A 49 1.72 -18.87 5.60
CA THR A 49 0.56 -18.62 6.48
C THR A 49 0.58 -17.21 7.03
N THR A 50 1.75 -16.72 7.45
CA THR A 50 1.94 -15.36 7.95
C THR A 50 1.55 -14.33 6.89
N LEU A 51 2.10 -14.45 5.68
CA LEU A 51 1.79 -13.55 4.56
C LEU A 51 0.30 -13.58 4.19
N LYS A 52 -0.31 -14.77 4.17
CA LYS A 52 -1.75 -14.94 3.93
C LYS A 52 -2.58 -14.21 4.98
N ASN A 53 -2.23 -14.32 6.26
CA ASN A 53 -2.97 -13.67 7.35
C ASN A 53 -2.79 -12.15 7.35
N ILE A 54 -1.57 -11.65 7.09
CA ILE A 54 -1.32 -10.22 6.90
C ILE A 54 -2.19 -9.69 5.76
N ARG A 55 -2.17 -10.35 4.60
CA ARG A 55 -2.95 -9.95 3.44
C ARG A 55 -4.45 -9.96 3.72
N LYS A 56 -4.97 -11.03 4.33
CA LYS A 56 -6.38 -11.13 4.73
C LYS A 56 -6.82 -9.99 5.64
N LYS A 57 -5.98 -9.58 6.59
CA LYS A 57 -6.30 -8.45 7.48
C LYS A 57 -6.21 -7.11 6.74
N LEU A 58 -5.20 -6.89 5.89
CA LEU A 58 -5.11 -5.70 5.04
C LEU A 58 -6.31 -5.54 4.11
N ASP A 59 -6.82 -6.65 3.57
CA ASP A 59 -7.97 -6.69 2.66
C ASP A 59 -9.32 -6.60 3.40
N SER A 60 -9.34 -6.58 4.73
CA SER A 60 -10.58 -6.54 5.52
C SER A 60 -11.38 -5.24 5.32
N PRO A 61 -12.72 -5.28 5.46
CA PRO A 61 -13.57 -4.10 5.31
C PRO A 61 -13.15 -2.93 6.21
N HIS A 62 -12.75 -3.21 7.44
CA HIS A 62 -12.29 -2.20 8.39
C HIS A 62 -11.06 -1.43 7.88
N PHE A 63 -10.04 -2.15 7.39
CA PHE A 63 -8.84 -1.51 6.85
C PHE A 63 -9.13 -0.75 5.55
N ARG A 64 -10.05 -1.26 4.74
CA ARG A 64 -10.51 -0.56 3.52
C ARG A 64 -11.25 0.73 3.86
N GLU A 65 -12.14 0.71 4.85
CA GLU A 65 -12.85 1.89 5.32
C GLU A 65 -11.88 2.95 5.86
N LEU A 66 -10.86 2.53 6.61
CA LEU A 66 -9.80 3.43 7.08
C LEU A 66 -9.00 4.03 5.90
N ALA A 67 -8.71 3.22 4.87
CA ALA A 67 -8.07 3.71 3.65
C ALA A 67 -8.95 4.73 2.90
N TYR A 68 -10.26 4.48 2.80
CA TYR A 68 -11.21 5.46 2.24
C TYR A 68 -11.24 6.76 3.02
N LYS A 69 -11.31 6.70 4.35
CA LYS A 69 -11.25 7.89 5.22
C LYS A 69 -9.96 8.69 5.02
N ARG A 70 -8.82 7.99 4.95
CA ARG A 70 -7.52 8.62 4.68
C ARG A 70 -7.43 9.23 3.29
N LEU A 71 -7.95 8.53 2.27
CA LEU A 71 -8.00 9.02 0.89
C LEU A 71 -8.87 10.27 0.76
N ALA A 72 -10.04 10.28 1.41
CA ALA A 72 -10.95 11.42 1.42
C ALA A 72 -10.28 12.68 1.98
N ALA A 73 -9.43 12.53 3.01
CA ALA A 73 -8.67 13.63 3.62
C ALA A 73 -7.32 13.92 2.92
N CYS A 74 -6.94 13.18 1.86
CA CYS A 74 -5.62 13.28 1.24
C CYS A 74 -5.56 14.37 0.17
N TYR A 75 -5.50 15.63 0.59
CA TYR A 75 -5.19 16.75 -0.29
C TYR A 75 -3.70 17.07 -0.28
N GLN A 76 -3.19 17.63 -1.39
CA GLN A 76 -1.83 18.17 -1.44
C GLN A 76 -1.72 19.34 -0.47
N ARG A 77 -0.71 19.29 0.41
CA ARG A 77 -0.46 20.36 1.39
C ARG A 77 0.25 21.55 0.73
N GLU A 78 0.12 22.73 1.31
CA GLU A 78 0.74 23.96 0.78
C GLU A 78 2.27 23.85 0.62
N SER A 79 2.94 23.25 1.61
CA SER A 79 4.40 23.04 1.59
C SER A 79 4.85 21.74 0.91
N GLU A 80 3.93 20.94 0.39
CA GLU A 80 4.22 19.61 -0.16
C GLU A 80 4.45 19.67 -1.68
N SER A 81 5.54 19.06 -2.14
CA SER A 81 5.81 18.90 -3.57
C SER A 81 4.78 17.95 -4.22
N VAL A 82 4.52 18.12 -5.52
CA VAL A 82 3.61 17.22 -6.26
C VAL A 82 4.08 15.76 -6.17
N ASN A 83 5.39 15.53 -6.22
CA ASN A 83 5.97 14.19 -6.10
C ASN A 83 5.70 13.56 -4.73
N ASP A 84 5.87 14.32 -3.64
CA ASP A 84 5.63 13.80 -2.30
C ASP A 84 4.14 13.56 -2.03
N PHE A 85 3.28 14.41 -2.60
CA PHE A 85 1.85 14.18 -2.63
C PHE A 85 1.48 12.88 -3.35
N ILE A 86 2.03 12.62 -4.53
CA ILE A 86 1.80 11.37 -5.28
C ILE A 86 2.27 10.15 -4.47
N LYS A 87 3.44 10.21 -3.83
CA LYS A 87 3.94 9.13 -2.96
C LYS A 87 2.99 8.81 -1.80
N ARG A 88 2.23 9.80 -1.33
CA ARG A 88 1.18 9.64 -0.30
C ARG A 88 -0.16 9.16 -0.87
N LEU A 89 -0.53 9.63 -2.06
CA LEU A 89 -1.81 9.32 -2.70
C LEU A 89 -1.87 7.88 -3.25
N VAL A 90 -0.82 7.44 -3.97
CA VAL A 90 -0.77 6.15 -4.65
C VAL A 90 -1.08 4.96 -3.72
N PRO A 91 -0.47 4.85 -2.52
CA PRO A 91 -0.79 3.76 -1.60
C PRO A 91 -2.25 3.74 -1.13
N LEU A 92 -2.88 4.92 -0.98
CA LEU A 92 -4.27 5.04 -0.53
C LEU A 92 -5.26 4.61 -1.63
N VAL A 93 -5.00 5.00 -2.87
CA VAL A 93 -5.79 4.56 -4.03
C VAL A 93 -5.65 3.05 -4.23
N ASN A 94 -4.43 2.52 -4.14
CA ASN A 94 -4.19 1.08 -4.28
C ASN A 94 -4.90 0.25 -3.18
N SER A 95 -4.96 0.77 -1.96
CA SER A 95 -5.60 0.11 -0.82
C SER A 95 -7.13 0.09 -0.92
N THR A 96 -7.72 1.13 -1.52
CA THR A 96 -9.18 1.22 -1.73
C THR A 96 -9.65 0.46 -2.97
N SER A 97 -8.75 0.31 -3.94
CA SER A 97 -9.02 -0.26 -5.27
C SER A 97 -8.50 -1.69 -5.43
N CYS A 98 -8.26 -2.45 -4.37
CA CYS A 98 -7.52 -3.72 -4.46
C CYS A 98 -8.13 -4.76 -5.41
N GLN A 99 -9.44 -4.70 -5.66
CA GLN A 99 -10.20 -5.65 -6.49
C GLN A 99 -10.43 -5.20 -7.94
N VAL A 100 -10.05 -3.97 -8.33
CA VAL A 100 -10.23 -3.49 -9.71
C VAL A 100 -9.02 -3.77 -10.60
N PRO A 101 -9.22 -3.90 -11.93
CA PRO A 101 -8.13 -4.07 -12.90
C PRO A 101 -7.10 -2.93 -12.85
N PRO A 102 -5.85 -3.18 -13.27
CA PRO A 102 -4.80 -2.15 -13.29
C PRO A 102 -5.18 -0.88 -14.05
N GLU A 103 -5.84 -1.00 -15.19
CA GLU A 103 -6.29 0.13 -16.02
C GLU A 103 -7.25 1.05 -15.24
N VAL A 104 -8.23 0.44 -14.56
CA VAL A 104 -9.21 1.16 -13.74
C VAL A 104 -8.56 1.80 -12.51
N LYS A 105 -7.48 1.21 -11.97
CA LYS A 105 -6.69 1.80 -10.88
C LYS A 105 -5.96 3.05 -11.34
N GLU A 106 -5.39 3.02 -12.53
CA GLU A 106 -4.68 4.16 -13.11
C GLU A 106 -5.64 5.32 -13.36
N GLU A 107 -6.79 5.06 -13.97
CA GLU A 107 -7.84 6.07 -14.15
C GLU A 107 -8.33 6.64 -12.81
N THR A 108 -8.54 5.78 -11.81
CA THR A 108 -8.93 6.21 -10.47
C THR A 108 -7.86 7.07 -9.81
N LEU A 109 -6.59 6.72 -9.97
CA LEU A 109 -5.46 7.51 -9.47
C LEU A 109 -5.40 8.88 -10.13
N CYS A 110 -5.51 8.95 -11.46
CA CYS A 110 -5.52 10.20 -12.23
C CYS A 110 -6.67 11.10 -11.80
N ARG A 111 -7.88 10.54 -11.68
CA ARG A 111 -9.05 11.28 -11.18
C ARG A 111 -8.84 11.80 -9.76
N CYS A 112 -8.37 10.96 -8.84
CA CYS A 112 -8.09 11.39 -7.47
C CYS A 112 -6.97 12.44 -7.41
N PHE A 113 -5.97 12.35 -8.28
CA PHE A 113 -4.90 13.33 -8.37
C PHE A 113 -5.46 14.69 -8.80
N MET A 114 -6.22 14.74 -9.89
CA MET A 114 -6.83 15.97 -10.39
C MET A 114 -7.76 16.60 -9.35
N GLU A 115 -8.54 15.81 -8.62
CA GLU A 115 -9.45 16.31 -7.59
C GLU A 115 -8.71 16.89 -6.36
N LYS A 116 -7.55 16.33 -6.00
CA LYS A 116 -6.91 16.57 -4.69
C LYS A 116 -5.58 17.32 -4.75
N VAL A 117 -5.04 17.58 -5.93
CA VAL A 117 -3.89 18.46 -6.16
C VAL A 117 -4.28 19.92 -5.91
N ARG A 118 -3.30 20.80 -5.60
CA ARG A 118 -3.63 22.20 -5.29
C ARG A 118 -4.27 22.92 -6.49
N PRO A 119 -5.17 23.91 -6.26
CA PRO A 119 -5.95 24.55 -7.32
C PRO A 119 -5.15 25.23 -8.44
N GLU A 120 -3.93 25.68 -8.18
CA GLU A 120 -3.05 26.24 -9.21
C GLU A 120 -2.60 25.20 -10.24
N TYR A 121 -2.41 23.95 -9.82
CA TYR A 121 -2.08 22.84 -10.72
C TYR A 121 -3.33 22.36 -11.44
N GLN A 122 -4.48 22.30 -10.76
CA GLN A 122 -5.77 21.96 -11.38
C GLN A 122 -6.08 22.86 -12.57
N ARG A 123 -5.94 24.17 -12.40
CA ARG A 123 -6.14 25.17 -13.46
C ARG A 123 -5.17 24.96 -14.61
N SER A 124 -3.90 24.71 -14.32
CA SER A 124 -2.87 24.48 -15.34
C SER A 124 -3.14 23.23 -16.17
N LEU A 125 -3.68 22.17 -15.54
CA LEU A 125 -4.02 20.91 -16.22
C LEU A 125 -5.24 21.05 -17.14
N GLN A 126 -6.24 21.85 -16.76
CA GLN A 126 -7.43 22.09 -17.58
C GLN A 126 -7.16 22.95 -18.82
N LEU A 127 -6.07 23.71 -18.84
CA LEU A 127 -5.70 24.58 -19.97
C LEU A 127 -5.00 23.83 -21.11
N VAL A 128 -4.62 22.57 -20.92
CA VAL A 128 -3.89 21.77 -21.91
C VAL A 128 -4.84 20.97 -22.84
N ASP A 129 -6.13 20.87 -22.48
CA ASP A 129 -7.17 20.19 -23.27
C ASP A 129 -7.85 21.08 -24.34
N HIS A 130 -7.25 22.23 -24.69
CA HIS A 130 -7.77 23.16 -25.71
C HIS A 130 -6.81 23.35 -26.89
#